data_AF-A0AAV5UZ16-F1
#
_entry.id   AF-A0AAV5UZ16-F1
#
_cell.length_a   1.000
_cell.length_b   1.000
_cell.length_c   1.000
_cell.angle_alpha   90.00
_cell.angle_beta   90.00
_cell.angle_gamma   90.00
#
_symmetry.space_group_name_H-M   'P 1'
#
loop_
_entity.id
_entity.type
_entity.pdbx_description
1 polymer ?
#
loop_
_entity_poly.entity_id
_entity_poly.type
_entity_poly.pdbx_seq_one_letter_code
_entity_poly.pdbx_strand_id
1 'polypeptide(L)'
;LLQIGAYRFLLLAFSVVDIFISIVHFTLVPGIQMTEFGFIFFGFRFMQSPTDVGIWAGLIFVALFYQTFVLLCFHYVYRYVVLCNPSWLRWMQDHPWIKWICVGLTIDLLYIGGTHANCLPTYTHSQCCQDFY
;
A
#
# COMPACT_ATOMS: atom_id res chain seq x y z
N LEU A 1 22.91 12.41 18.71
CA LEU A 1 23.02 10.97 18.37
C LEU A 1 22.05 10.06 19.15
N LEU A 2 21.42 10.49 20.26
CA LEU A 2 20.47 9.69 21.07
C LEU A 2 18.98 9.77 20.61
N GLN A 3 18.68 10.45 19.50
CA GLN A 3 17.31 10.84 19.11
C GLN A 3 16.73 9.96 17.98
N ILE A 4 17.18 8.71 17.86
CA ILE A 4 16.78 7.79 16.78
C ILE A 4 15.79 6.70 17.28
N GLY A 5 15.48 6.70 18.58
CA GLY A 5 14.78 5.59 19.25
C GLY A 5 13.47 5.14 18.60
N ALA A 6 12.62 6.07 18.16
CA ALA A 6 11.35 5.77 17.49
C ALA A 6 11.46 5.72 15.95
N TYR A 7 12.30 6.59 15.37
CA TYR A 7 12.48 6.72 13.92
C TYR A 7 12.99 5.44 13.26
N ARG A 8 13.84 4.66 13.95
CA ARG A 8 14.34 3.36 13.46
C ARG A 8 13.25 2.34 13.15
N PHE A 9 12.14 2.35 13.91
CA PHE A 9 11.04 1.42 13.66
C PHE A 9 10.25 1.80 12.42
N LEU A 10 10.11 3.10 12.16
CA LEU A 10 9.49 3.62 10.94
C LEU A 10 10.32 3.23 9.70
N LEU A 11 11.64 3.37 9.80
CA LEU A 11 12.58 2.96 8.74
C LEU A 11 12.55 1.44 8.50
N LEU A 12 12.48 0.64 9.57
CA LEU A 12 12.40 -0.82 9.46
C LEU A 12 11.09 -1.25 8.79
N ALA A 13 9.96 -0.66 9.20
CA ALA A 13 8.67 -0.91 8.57
C ALA A 13 8.68 -0.54 7.08
N PHE A 14 9.28 0.60 6.73
CA PHE A 14 9.48 1.01 5.34
C PHE A 14 10.29 -0.03 4.56
N SER A 15 11.44 -0.47 5.08
CA SER A 15 12.27 -1.47 4.40
C SER A 15 11.57 -2.82 4.22
N VAL A 16 10.76 -3.24 5.22
CA VAL A 16 10.02 -4.50 5.14
C VAL A 16 8.96 -4.42 4.05
N VAL A 17 8.19 -3.33 4.00
CA VAL A 17 7.16 -3.11 2.99
C VAL A 17 7.77 -3.01 1.59
N ASP A 18 8.91 -2.33 1.44
CA ASP A 18 9.63 -2.21 0.17
C ASP A 18 10.12 -3.57 -0.37
N ILE A 19 10.59 -4.46 0.51
CA ILE A 19 10.93 -5.84 0.16
C ILE A 19 9.69 -6.60 -0.32
N PHE A 20 8.56 -6.47 0.38
CA PHE A 20 7.31 -7.12 -0.04
C PHE A 20 6.85 -6.63 -1.41
N ILE A 21 6.93 -5.34 -1.68
CA ILE A 21 6.60 -4.77 -3.00
C ILE A 21 7.52 -5.33 -4.07
N SER A 22 8.83 -5.40 -3.80
CA SER A 22 9.80 -5.97 -4.72
C SER A 22 9.49 -7.43 -5.05
N ILE A 23 9.09 -8.24 -4.06
CA ILE A 23 8.67 -9.63 -4.26
C ILE A 23 7.40 -9.69 -5.12
N VAL A 24 6.41 -8.85 -4.84
CA VAL A 24 5.14 -8.79 -5.60
C VAL A 24 5.41 -8.35 -7.03
N HIS A 25 6.21 -7.32 -7.26
CA HIS A 25 6.66 -6.88 -8.58
C HIS A 25 7.37 -7.98 -9.36
N PHE A 26 8.30 -8.68 -8.73
CA PHE A 26 9.00 -9.81 -9.35
C PHE A 26 8.05 -10.96 -9.68
N THR A 27 7.03 -11.18 -8.86
CA THR A 27 6.06 -12.28 -9.02
C THR A 27 5.03 -11.98 -10.10
N LEU A 28 4.49 -10.78 -10.14
CA LEU A 28 3.43 -10.40 -11.08
C LEU A 28 3.97 -9.98 -12.44
N VAL A 29 5.16 -9.35 -12.46
CA VAL A 29 5.66 -8.58 -13.61
C VAL A 29 4.53 -7.68 -14.12
N PRO A 30 4.15 -6.63 -13.37
CA PRO A 30 2.95 -5.87 -13.68
C PRO A 30 3.13 -5.04 -14.95
N GLY A 31 2.17 -5.19 -15.87
CA GLY A 31 1.93 -4.27 -16.96
C GLY A 31 0.89 -3.24 -16.55
N ILE A 32 1.19 -1.96 -16.83
CA ILE A 32 0.26 -0.85 -16.59
C ILE A 32 -0.04 -0.24 -17.94
N GLN A 33 -1.31 -0.24 -18.31
CA GLN A 33 -1.79 0.44 -19.51
C GLN A 33 -2.69 1.61 -19.10
N MET A 34 -2.37 2.81 -19.60
CA MET A 34 -3.28 3.95 -19.49
C MET A 34 -4.38 3.87 -20.55
N THR A 35 -5.59 4.17 -20.11
CA THR A 35 -6.79 4.37 -20.94
C THR A 35 -7.36 5.74 -20.65
N GLU A 36 -8.28 6.25 -21.48
CA GLU A 36 -8.90 7.56 -21.26
C GLU A 36 -9.65 7.68 -19.92
N PHE A 37 -10.11 6.55 -19.36
CA PHE A 37 -10.89 6.51 -18.12
C PHE A 37 -10.09 6.05 -16.90
N GLY A 38 -8.80 5.69 -17.06
CA GLY A 38 -7.96 5.28 -15.94
C GLY A 38 -6.85 4.29 -16.29
N PHE A 39 -6.37 3.58 -15.27
CA PHE A 39 -5.27 2.63 -15.39
C PHE A 39 -5.78 1.18 -15.33
N ILE A 40 -5.32 0.37 -16.27
CA ILE A 40 -5.54 -1.08 -16.27
C ILE A 40 -4.25 -1.75 -15.79
N PHE A 41 -4.38 -2.61 -14.77
CA PHE A 41 -3.29 -3.37 -14.19
C PHE A 41 -3.45 -4.85 -14.53
N PHE A 42 -2.40 -5.46 -15.04
CA PHE A 42 -2.36 -6.91 -15.30
C PHE A 42 -0.98 -7.47 -14.98
N GLY A 43 -0.93 -8.71 -14.50
CA GLY A 43 0.34 -9.41 -14.28
C GLY A 43 0.65 -10.32 -15.46
N PHE A 44 1.75 -10.07 -16.18
CA PHE A 44 2.14 -10.90 -17.34
C PHE A 44 2.26 -12.38 -16.98
N ARG A 45 2.67 -12.69 -15.74
CA ARG A 45 2.84 -14.08 -15.28
C ARG A 45 1.53 -14.80 -14.96
N PHE A 46 0.44 -14.07 -14.73
CA PHE A 46 -0.87 -14.61 -14.38
C PHE A 46 -1.89 -14.48 -15.51
N MET A 47 -1.46 -14.13 -16.73
CA MET A 47 -2.35 -13.90 -17.87
C MET A 47 -3.11 -15.16 -18.32
N GLN A 48 -2.53 -16.35 -18.10
CA GLN A 48 -3.15 -17.65 -18.39
C GLN A 48 -3.82 -18.30 -17.18
N SER A 49 -3.81 -17.64 -16.02
CA SER A 49 -4.44 -18.12 -14.79
C SER A 49 -5.94 -17.80 -14.78
N PRO A 50 -6.76 -18.50 -13.98
CA PRO A 50 -8.17 -18.15 -13.82
C PRO A 50 -8.34 -16.70 -13.37
N THR A 51 -9.39 -16.05 -13.86
CA THR A 51 -9.66 -14.62 -13.68
C THR A 51 -9.63 -14.19 -12.22
N ASP A 52 -10.13 -15.04 -11.31
CA ASP A 52 -10.10 -14.78 -9.86
C ASP A 52 -8.67 -14.54 -9.36
N VAL A 53 -7.71 -15.37 -9.77
CA VAL A 53 -6.31 -15.25 -9.35
C VAL A 53 -5.69 -13.95 -9.87
N GLY A 54 -6.01 -13.56 -11.10
CA GLY A 54 -5.57 -12.29 -11.68
C GLY A 54 -6.13 -11.08 -10.93
N ILE A 55 -7.39 -11.13 -10.52
CA ILE A 55 -8.05 -10.08 -9.74
C ILE A 55 -7.38 -9.92 -8.36
N TRP A 56 -7.24 -11.01 -7.61
CA TRP A 56 -6.62 -10.97 -6.29
C TRP A 56 -5.17 -10.50 -6.35
N ALA A 57 -4.41 -10.96 -7.34
CA ALA A 57 -3.04 -10.54 -7.53
C ALA A 57 -2.93 -9.04 -7.90
N GLY A 58 -3.85 -8.54 -8.74
CA GLY A 58 -3.95 -7.11 -9.07
C GLY A 58 -4.35 -6.24 -7.88
N LEU A 59 -5.32 -6.68 -7.07
CA LEU A 59 -5.72 -6.00 -5.83
C LEU A 59 -4.59 -5.91 -4.83
N ILE A 60 -3.87 -7.02 -4.60
CA ILE A 60 -2.68 -7.06 -3.73
C ILE A 60 -1.62 -6.08 -4.26
N PHE A 61 -1.38 -6.07 -5.58
CA PHE A 61 -0.43 -5.16 -6.18
C PHE A 61 -0.78 -3.69 -5.95
N VAL A 62 -2.03 -3.29 -6.21
CA VAL A 62 -2.50 -1.90 -5.97
C VAL A 62 -2.46 -1.56 -4.48
N ALA A 63 -2.81 -2.50 -3.61
CA ALA A 63 -2.77 -2.32 -2.17
C ALA A 63 -1.36 -1.98 -1.67
N LEU A 64 -0.38 -2.83 -2.04
CA LEU A 64 1.02 -2.65 -1.66
C LEU A 64 1.67 -1.43 -2.30
N PHE A 65 1.33 -1.12 -3.56
CA PHE A 65 1.88 0.05 -4.24
C PHE A 65 1.49 1.36 -3.52
N TYR A 66 0.22 1.51 -3.15
CA TYR A 66 -0.26 2.68 -2.42
C TYR A 66 0.36 2.83 -1.03
N GLN A 67 0.67 1.70 -0.37
CA GLN A 67 1.25 1.70 0.97
C GLN A 67 2.59 2.44 1.06
N THR A 68 3.40 2.44 -0.01
CA THR A 68 4.66 3.22 -0.05
C THR A 68 4.43 4.71 0.13
N PHE A 69 3.41 5.24 -0.53
CA PHE A 69 3.07 6.65 -0.49
C PHE A 69 2.64 7.08 0.91
N VAL A 70 1.81 6.27 1.57
CA VAL A 70 1.35 6.49 2.94
C VAL A 70 2.54 6.52 3.91
N LEU A 71 3.44 5.53 3.82
CA LEU A 71 4.63 5.45 4.66
C LEU A 71 5.60 6.63 4.44
N LEU A 72 5.75 7.08 3.19
CA LEU A 72 6.54 8.27 2.85
C LEU A 72 5.94 9.54 3.44
N CYS A 73 4.60 9.70 3.35
CA CYS A 73 3.89 10.81 3.96
C CYS A 73 4.12 10.85 5.48
N PHE A 74 4.04 9.69 6.14
CA PHE A 74 4.34 9.59 7.57
C PHE A 74 5.78 9.96 7.93
N HIS A 75 6.76 9.58 7.11
CA HIS A 75 8.14 10.00 7.30
C HIS A 75 8.30 11.53 7.20
N TYR A 76 7.60 12.16 6.25
CA TYR A 76 7.60 13.61 6.09
C TYR A 76 6.98 14.33 7.27
N VAL A 77 5.79 13.89 7.72
CA VAL A 77 5.10 14.45 8.88
C VAL A 77 5.92 14.26 10.14
N TYR A 78 6.51 13.08 10.34
CA TYR A 78 7.39 12.82 11.49
C TYR A 78 8.59 13.78 11.51
N ARG A 79 9.27 13.98 10.37
CA ARG A 79 10.39 14.93 10.27
C ARG A 79 9.94 16.36 10.54
N TYR A 80 8.84 16.79 9.95
CA TYR A 80 8.30 18.14 10.17
C TYR A 80 8.08 18.40 11.67
N VAL A 81 7.57 17.42 12.39
CA VAL A 81 7.19 17.60 13.79
C VAL A 81 8.34 17.52 14.75
N VAL A 82 9.32 16.68 14.46
CA VAL A 82 10.59 16.71 15.18
C VAL A 82 11.26 18.08 15.06
N LEU A 83 11.14 18.76 13.90
CA LEU A 83 11.75 20.08 13.68
C LEU A 83 10.91 21.23 14.25
N CYS A 84 9.59 21.20 14.11
CA CYS A 84 8.74 22.38 14.31
C CYS A 84 7.89 22.35 15.59
N ASN A 85 7.68 21.20 16.26
CA ASN A 85 6.76 21.17 17.40
C ASN A 85 7.11 20.12 18.49
N PRO A 86 7.76 20.52 19.60
CA PRO A 86 8.16 19.61 20.67
C PRO A 86 7.00 19.08 21.53
N SER A 87 5.82 19.73 21.55
CA SER A 87 4.68 19.27 22.37
C SER A 87 3.95 18.08 21.75
N TRP A 88 3.76 18.08 20.42
CA TRP A 88 3.18 16.94 19.69
C TRP A 88 4.14 15.74 19.66
N LEU A 89 5.46 16.00 19.61
CA LEU A 89 6.49 14.96 19.72
C LEU A 89 6.40 14.18 21.03
N ARG A 90 6.10 14.85 22.16
CA ARG A 90 5.98 14.21 23.47
C ARG A 90 4.83 13.19 23.53
N TRP A 91 3.72 13.47 22.85
CA TRP A 91 2.61 12.52 22.72
C TRP A 91 2.94 11.32 21.82
N MET A 92 3.72 11.54 20.76
CA MET A 92 4.18 10.48 19.85
C MET A 92 5.32 9.63 20.40
N GLN A 93 6.13 10.15 21.32
CA GLN A 93 7.21 9.40 21.99
C GLN A 93 6.71 8.45 23.08
N ASP A 94 5.47 8.58 23.52
CA ASP A 94 4.88 7.71 24.51
C ASP A 94 4.32 6.45 23.83
N HIS A 95 5.00 5.31 23.98
CA HIS A 95 4.75 4.06 23.23
C HIS A 95 4.71 4.22 21.70
N PRO A 96 5.81 4.67 21.07
CA PRO A 96 5.82 5.06 19.66
C PRO A 96 5.50 3.89 18.73
N TRP A 97 6.06 2.71 19.00
CA TRP A 97 5.93 1.56 18.11
C TRP A 97 4.48 1.08 17.98
N ILE A 98 3.70 1.04 19.08
CA ILE A 98 2.30 0.59 19.05
C ILE A 98 1.43 1.62 18.34
N LYS A 99 1.58 2.91 18.68
CA LYS A 99 0.76 3.97 18.07
C LYS A 99 0.98 4.07 16.57
N TRP A 100 2.22 3.98 16.11
CA TRP A 100 2.54 3.99 14.68
C TRP A 100 2.04 2.76 13.94
N ILE A 101 2.17 1.57 14.53
CA ILE A 101 1.62 0.34 13.94
C ILE A 101 0.09 0.41 13.91
N CYS A 102 -0.57 0.84 14.97
CA CYS A 102 -2.02 0.98 15.00
C CYS A 102 -2.52 2.00 13.96
N VAL A 103 -1.85 3.14 13.81
CA VAL A 103 -2.21 4.15 12.79
C VAL A 103 -2.01 3.57 11.38
N GLY A 104 -0.88 2.92 11.11
CA GLY A 104 -0.64 2.25 9.83
C GLY A 104 -1.71 1.20 9.55
N LEU A 105 -1.95 0.30 10.51
CA LEU A 105 -2.92 -0.79 10.40
C LEU A 105 -4.36 -0.28 10.26
N THR A 106 -4.71 0.85 10.88
CA THR A 106 -6.02 1.47 10.70
C THR A 106 -6.20 2.02 9.29
N ILE A 107 -5.16 2.65 8.74
CA ILE A 107 -5.18 3.17 7.36
C ILE A 107 -5.20 2.01 6.37
N ASP A 108 -4.43 0.96 6.62
CA ASP A 108 -4.44 -0.28 5.84
C ASP A 108 -5.84 -0.90 5.83
N LEU A 109 -6.48 -1.06 6.99
CA LEU A 109 -7.84 -1.60 7.07
C LEU A 109 -8.88 -0.72 6.39
N LEU A 110 -8.75 0.61 6.49
CA LEU A 110 -9.66 1.54 5.83
C LEU A 110 -9.47 1.51 4.31
N TYR A 111 -8.24 1.40 3.84
CA TYR A 111 -7.91 1.36 2.42
C TYR A 111 -8.28 0.00 1.78
N ILE A 112 -7.87 -1.11 2.40
CA ILE A 112 -8.20 -2.47 1.98
C ILE A 112 -9.72 -2.71 2.09
N GLY A 113 -10.35 -2.24 3.16
CA GLY A 113 -11.80 -2.30 3.31
C GLY A 113 -12.52 -1.50 2.22
N GLY A 114 -12.02 -0.31 1.88
CA GLY A 114 -12.54 0.51 0.80
C GLY A 114 -12.39 -0.13 -0.58
N THR A 115 -11.24 -0.72 -0.90
CA THR A 115 -11.03 -1.41 -2.17
C THR A 115 -11.91 -2.64 -2.28
N HIS A 116 -12.01 -3.48 -1.23
CA HIS A 116 -12.92 -4.62 -1.25
C HIS A 116 -14.38 -4.20 -1.40
N ALA A 117 -14.85 -3.20 -0.65
CA ALA A 117 -16.25 -2.76 -0.69
C ALA A 117 -16.67 -2.15 -2.03
N ASN A 118 -15.77 -1.44 -2.72
CA ASN A 118 -16.07 -0.81 -4.01
C ASN A 118 -15.84 -1.77 -5.19
N CYS A 119 -14.88 -2.69 -5.09
CA CYS A 119 -14.57 -3.62 -6.16
C CYS A 119 -15.52 -4.83 -6.18
N LEU A 120 -15.91 -5.38 -5.02
CA LEU A 120 -16.87 -6.51 -4.91
C LEU A 120 -18.15 -6.35 -5.76
N PRO A 121 -18.87 -5.22 -5.72
CA PRO A 121 -20.06 -5.04 -6.55
C PRO A 121 -19.74 -4.89 -8.05
N THR A 122 -18.59 -4.31 -8.41
CA THR A 122 -18.17 -4.13 -9.81
C THR A 122 -17.82 -5.46 -10.49
N TYR A 123 -17.34 -6.46 -9.73
CA TYR A 123 -17.03 -7.80 -10.27
C TYR A 123 -18.27 -8.59 -10.71
N THR A 124 -19.45 -8.29 -10.17
CA THR A 124 -20.70 -8.92 -10.66
C THR A 124 -21.09 -8.46 -12.06
N HIS A 125 -20.49 -7.36 -12.55
CA HIS A 125 -20.83 -6.72 -13.82
C HIS A 125 -19.71 -6.81 -14.88
N SER A 126 -18.51 -7.29 -14.53
CA SER A 126 -17.34 -7.28 -15.42
C SER A 126 -17.24 -8.56 -16.28
N GLN A 127 -18.09 -8.66 -17.30
CA GLN A 127 -17.83 -9.47 -18.50
C GLN A 127 -16.74 -8.84 -19.42
N CYS A 128 -16.13 -7.72 -19.02
CA CYS A 128 -15.30 -6.87 -19.88
C CYS A 128 -13.94 -7.47 -20.32
N CYS A 129 -13.55 -8.64 -19.80
CA CYS A 129 -12.33 -9.34 -20.23
C CYS A 129 -12.55 -10.41 -21.32
N GLN A 130 -13.79 -10.64 -21.78
CA GLN A 130 -14.05 -11.56 -22.90
C GLN A 130 -13.88 -10.91 -24.28
N ASP A 131 -13.77 -9.58 -24.37
CA ASP A 131 -13.72 -8.86 -25.66
C ASP A 131 -12.30 -8.56 -26.18
N PHE A 132 -11.25 -9.07 -25.53
CA PHE A 132 -9.85 -8.90 -25.95
C PHE A 132 -9.21 -10.17 -26.55
N TYR A 133 -10.03 -11.16 -26.94
CA TYR A 133 -9.62 -12.33 -27.73
C TYR A 133 -10.52 -12.53 -28.95
#